data_AF-A0AAU7CS77-F1
#
_entry.id   AF-A0AAU7CS77-F1
#
_cell.length_a   1.000
_cell.length_b   1.000
_cell.length_c   1.000
_cell.angle_alpha   90.00
_cell.angle_beta   90.00
_cell.angle_gamma   90.00
#
_symmetry.space_group_name_H-M   'P 1'
#
loop_
_entity.id
_entity.type
_entity.pdbx_description
1 polymer ?
#
loop_
_entity_poly.entity_id
_entity_poly.type
_entity_poly.pdbx_seq_one_letter_code
_entity_poly.pdbx_strand_id
1 'polypeptide(L)'
;MTTVTQSNACLQLRGPTTMDESNFWLMLEFRIEGETQGFADRRLRGLWCDGFLPDRYLLDDPSPRIEGRAWIGKAGRGGWQELWGFTLLLAGPVASRASIPWACLFPPYDVTRWLTIDLTKKSLVIEPGVAVPDGRPRDKVVPPK
;
A
#
# COMPACT_ATOMS: atom_id res chain seq x y z
N MET A 1 15.84 -14.10 -20.20
CA MET A 1 14.43 -14.34 -19.81
C MET A 1 14.47 -14.90 -18.41
N THR A 2 14.37 -14.02 -17.41
CA THR A 2 14.52 -14.41 -16.01
C THR A 2 13.14 -14.33 -15.38
N THR A 3 12.60 -15.50 -15.05
CA THR A 3 11.34 -15.70 -14.35
C THR A 3 11.42 -14.99 -13.00
N VAL A 4 10.62 -13.94 -12.82
CA VAL A 4 10.46 -13.29 -11.51
C VAL A 4 9.64 -14.24 -10.65
N THR A 5 10.32 -14.83 -9.67
CA THR A 5 9.73 -15.64 -8.61
C THR A 5 8.75 -14.79 -7.83
N GLN A 6 7.46 -14.85 -8.20
CA GLN A 6 6.39 -14.63 -7.24
C GLN A 6 6.68 -15.52 -6.05
N SER A 7 6.78 -14.92 -4.86
CA SER A 7 6.82 -15.66 -3.62
C SER A 7 5.60 -16.60 -3.63
N ASN A 8 5.85 -17.92 -3.65
CA ASN A 8 4.87 -19.00 -3.73
C ASN A 8 3.79 -18.95 -2.62
N ALA A 9 3.86 -18.00 -1.70
CA ALA A 9 2.98 -17.83 -0.55
C ALA A 9 1.55 -17.39 -0.89
N CYS A 10 1.34 -16.52 -1.89
CA CYS A 10 -0.02 -16.04 -2.22
C CYS A 10 -0.88 -17.11 -2.93
N LEU A 11 -0.26 -17.97 -3.77
CA LEU A 11 -0.97 -19.00 -4.54
C LEU A 11 -1.43 -20.22 -3.71
N GLN A 12 -1.05 -20.31 -2.44
CA GLN A 12 -1.36 -21.46 -1.57
C GLN A 12 -2.50 -21.24 -0.57
N LEU A 13 -3.11 -20.04 -0.51
CA LEU A 13 -4.22 -19.76 0.39
C LEU A 13 -5.55 -20.34 -0.14
N ARG A 14 -5.76 -21.64 0.12
CA ARG A 14 -7.08 -22.29 0.03
C ARG A 14 -7.83 -22.09 1.35
N GLY A 15 -8.51 -20.95 1.50
CA GLY A 15 -9.42 -20.64 2.62
C GLY A 15 -9.99 -19.22 2.52
N PRO A 16 -11.22 -18.94 3.01
CA PRO A 16 -11.87 -17.64 2.81
C PRO A 16 -11.39 -16.64 3.86
N THR A 17 -10.25 -15.99 3.61
CA THR A 17 -9.94 -14.69 4.23
C THR A 17 -10.14 -13.63 3.15
N THR A 18 -11.40 -13.36 2.85
CA THR A 18 -11.83 -12.46 1.78
C THR A 18 -11.58 -11.01 2.21
N MET A 19 -10.36 -10.53 2.02
CA MET A 19 -10.14 -9.09 1.91
C MET A 19 -10.80 -8.66 0.59
N ASP A 20 -11.87 -7.90 0.70
CA ASP A 20 -12.44 -7.19 -0.45
C ASP A 20 -11.75 -5.83 -0.60
N GLU A 21 -12.16 -5.11 -1.63
CA GLU A 21 -11.58 -3.82 -1.98
C GLU A 21 -11.76 -2.77 -0.87
N SER A 22 -12.98 -2.66 -0.31
CA SER A 22 -13.28 -1.66 0.70
C SER A 22 -12.43 -1.86 1.95
N ASN A 23 -12.30 -3.12 2.40
CA ASN A 23 -11.45 -3.46 3.53
C ASN A 23 -9.98 -3.26 3.19
N PHE A 24 -9.55 -3.54 1.95
CA PHE A 24 -8.17 -3.30 1.53
C PHE A 24 -7.78 -1.83 1.67
N TRP A 25 -8.58 -0.90 1.14
CA TRP A 25 -8.27 0.53 1.21
C TRP A 25 -8.21 1.04 2.64
N LEU A 26 -9.20 0.68 3.46
CA LEU A 26 -9.23 1.03 4.88
C LEU A 26 -8.00 0.51 5.63
N MET A 27 -7.63 -0.75 5.43
CA MET A 27 -6.46 -1.33 6.08
C MET A 27 -5.14 -0.71 5.59
N LEU A 28 -5.09 -0.32 4.31
CA LEU A 28 -3.91 0.30 3.72
C LEU A 28 -3.62 1.68 4.32
N GLU A 29 -4.64 2.43 4.73
CA GLU A 29 -4.49 3.73 5.42
C GLU A 29 -3.64 3.57 6.70
N PHE A 30 -4.05 2.67 7.58
CA PHE A 30 -3.31 2.35 8.81
C PHE A 30 -1.91 1.80 8.50
N ARG A 31 -1.79 1.01 7.43
CA ARG A 31 -0.52 0.41 7.04
C ARG A 31 0.49 1.44 6.55
N ILE A 32 0.04 2.49 5.85
CA ILE A 32 0.87 3.63 5.45
C ILE A 32 1.38 4.38 6.67
N GLU A 33 0.51 4.69 7.64
CA GLU A 33 0.94 5.40 8.85
C GLU A 33 2.06 4.65 9.59
N GLY A 34 1.92 3.33 9.76
CA GLY A 34 2.97 2.51 10.35
C GLY A 34 4.27 2.51 9.54
N GLU A 35 4.18 2.59 8.22
CA GLU A 35 5.37 2.66 7.35
C GLU A 35 6.06 4.02 7.45
N THR A 36 5.32 5.14 7.43
CA THR A 36 5.90 6.50 7.45
C THR A 36 6.69 6.78 8.74
N GLN A 37 6.28 6.19 9.86
CA GLN A 37 7.03 6.24 11.12
C GLN A 37 8.44 5.64 11.00
N GLY A 38 8.63 4.69 10.08
CA GLY A 38 9.89 3.98 9.83
C GLY A 38 10.92 4.74 8.99
N PHE A 39 10.51 5.79 8.26
CA PHE A 39 11.37 6.50 7.29
C PHE A 39 12.57 7.18 7.96
N ALA A 40 13.71 7.25 7.26
CA ALA A 40 14.87 8.01 7.75
C ALA A 40 14.62 9.52 7.71
N ASP A 41 13.92 10.01 6.68
CA ASP A 41 13.58 11.42 6.53
C ASP A 41 12.49 11.84 7.52
N ARG A 42 12.83 12.74 8.45
CA ARG A 42 11.92 13.27 9.47
C ARG A 42 10.74 14.04 8.89
N ARG A 43 10.82 14.54 7.66
CA ARG A 43 9.72 15.26 7.00
C ARG A 43 8.55 14.33 6.67
N LEU A 44 8.87 13.06 6.39
CA LEU A 44 7.92 12.00 6.07
C LEU A 44 7.35 11.34 7.34
N ARG A 45 8.12 11.34 8.43
CA ARG A 45 7.61 10.90 9.74
C ARG A 45 6.44 11.78 10.18
N GLY A 46 5.33 11.13 10.53
CA GLY A 46 4.10 11.80 10.94
C GLY A 46 3.17 12.21 9.79
N LEU A 47 3.49 11.81 8.55
CA LEU A 47 2.47 11.72 7.51
C LEU A 47 1.56 10.53 7.78
N TRP A 48 0.27 10.71 7.54
CA TRP A 48 -0.74 9.67 7.66
C TRP A 48 -1.73 9.77 6.49
N CYS A 49 -2.48 8.69 6.25
CA CYS A 49 -3.45 8.60 5.18
C CYS A 49 -4.85 8.50 5.78
N ASP A 50 -5.82 9.23 5.22
CA ASP A 50 -7.21 9.33 5.70
C ASP A 50 -8.21 9.08 4.57
N GLY A 51 -8.01 7.99 3.84
CA GLY A 51 -8.87 7.63 2.72
C GLY A 51 -8.16 7.60 1.38
N PHE A 52 -8.51 6.58 0.60
CA PHE A 52 -8.21 6.50 -0.82
C PHE A 52 -9.45 6.75 -1.67
N LEU A 53 -9.22 7.39 -2.80
CA LEU A 53 -10.19 7.64 -3.87
C LEU A 53 -9.62 7.05 -5.17
N PRO A 54 -9.82 5.74 -5.42
CA PRO A 54 -9.39 5.13 -6.67
C PRO A 54 -10.17 5.72 -7.85
N ASP A 55 -9.47 6.29 -8.83
CA ASP A 55 -10.09 6.96 -9.97
C ASP A 55 -10.00 6.12 -11.24
N ARG A 56 -8.89 5.39 -11.46
CA ARG A 56 -8.63 4.64 -12.71
C ARG A 56 -8.02 3.27 -12.44
N TYR A 57 -8.53 2.27 -13.16
CA TYR A 57 -8.08 0.88 -13.12
C TYR A 57 -7.49 0.52 -14.47
N LEU A 58 -6.16 0.44 -14.55
CA LEU A 58 -5.41 0.10 -15.75
C LEU A 58 -4.91 -1.34 -15.59
N LEU A 59 -5.81 -2.31 -15.81
CA LEU A 59 -5.63 -3.69 -15.36
C LEU A 59 -4.99 -4.61 -16.40
N ASP A 60 -5.04 -4.23 -17.67
CA ASP A 60 -4.50 -4.94 -18.83
C ASP A 60 -3.26 -4.27 -19.43
N ASP A 61 -2.80 -3.15 -18.84
CA ASP A 61 -1.60 -2.42 -19.22
C ASP A 61 -0.33 -3.27 -18.97
N PRO A 62 0.74 -3.14 -19.79
CA PRO A 62 2.03 -3.77 -19.52
C PRO A 62 2.60 -3.51 -18.12
N SER A 63 2.23 -2.38 -17.52
CA SER A 63 2.47 -2.04 -16.12
C SER A 63 1.12 -1.81 -15.40
N PRO A 64 0.43 -2.89 -15.01
CA PRO A 64 -0.94 -2.81 -14.51
C PRO A 64 -0.98 -2.15 -13.14
N ARG A 65 -1.95 -1.25 -12.95
CA ARG A 65 -1.99 -0.36 -11.78
C ARG A 65 -3.37 0.22 -11.52
N ILE A 66 -3.54 0.72 -10.31
CA ILE A 66 -4.67 1.56 -9.91
C ILE A 66 -4.13 2.96 -9.62
N GLU A 67 -4.71 3.96 -10.25
CA GLU A 67 -4.39 5.37 -10.04
C GLU A 67 -5.56 6.06 -9.32
N GLY A 68 -5.24 7.05 -8.50
CA GLY A 68 -6.26 7.85 -7.84
C GLY A 68 -5.68 8.92 -6.95
N ARG A 69 -6.47 9.31 -5.94
CA ARG A 69 -6.06 10.30 -4.94
C ARG A 69 -6.15 9.73 -3.52
N ALA A 70 -5.32 10.23 -2.63
CA ALA A 70 -5.31 9.87 -1.21
C ALA A 70 -5.29 11.15 -0.37
N TRP A 71 -6.05 11.16 0.71
CA TRP A 71 -5.96 12.25 1.69
C TRP A 71 -4.72 12.03 2.56
N ILE A 72 -3.74 12.92 2.42
CA ILE A 72 -2.51 12.86 3.21
C ILE A 72 -2.52 14.00 4.21
N GLY A 73 -2.38 13.63 5.48
CA GLY A 73 -2.31 14.57 6.57
C GLY A 73 -0.95 14.60 7.23
N LYS A 74 -0.72 15.65 8.02
CA LYS A 74 0.45 15.75 8.90
C LYS A 74 0.05 16.24 10.29
N ALA A 75 0.44 15.48 11.31
CA ALA A 75 0.21 15.87 12.70
C ALA A 75 1.13 17.04 13.13
N GLY A 76 0.64 17.90 14.02
CA GLY A 76 1.40 19.03 14.58
C GLY A 76 0.54 20.26 14.84
N ARG A 77 1.18 21.35 15.27
CA ARG A 77 0.50 22.64 15.50
C ARG A 77 0.08 23.22 14.14
N GLY A 78 -1.23 23.30 13.89
CA GLY A 78 -1.78 23.65 12.58
C GLY A 78 -1.82 22.48 11.59
N GLY A 79 -2.16 21.28 12.08
CA GLY A 79 -2.33 20.09 11.26
C GLY A 79 -3.18 20.35 10.01
N TRP A 80 -2.86 19.65 8.95
CA TRP A 80 -3.49 19.80 7.64
C TRP A 80 -3.71 18.44 7.00
N GLN A 81 -4.59 18.44 6.02
CA GLN A 81 -4.83 17.36 5.08
C GLN A 81 -4.97 17.94 3.67
N GLU A 82 -4.46 17.23 2.68
CA GLU A 82 -4.65 17.57 1.27
C GLU A 82 -4.65 16.32 0.41
N LEU A 83 -5.19 16.43 -0.81
CA LEU A 83 -5.24 15.34 -1.77
C LEU A 83 -3.90 15.21 -2.50
N TRP A 84 -3.32 14.02 -2.43
CA TRP A 84 -2.13 13.61 -3.16
C TRP A 84 -2.49 12.57 -4.20
N GLY A 85 -1.75 12.49 -5.31
CA GLY A 85 -1.91 11.39 -6.26
C GLY A 85 -1.40 10.08 -5.65
N PHE A 86 -1.99 8.94 -6.00
CA PHE A 86 -1.40 7.65 -5.71
C PHE A 86 -1.38 6.73 -6.93
N THR A 87 -0.45 5.79 -6.89
CA THR A 87 -0.39 4.65 -7.80
C THR A 87 -0.15 3.38 -7.01
N LEU A 88 -1.04 2.40 -7.14
CA LEU A 88 -0.84 1.04 -6.63
C LEU A 88 -0.47 0.13 -7.81
N LEU A 89 0.75 -0.40 -7.77
CA LEU A 89 1.25 -1.32 -8.79
C LEU A 89 0.76 -2.75 -8.52
N LEU A 90 0.27 -3.41 -9.57
CA LEU A 90 -0.15 -4.80 -9.53
C LEU A 90 0.99 -5.70 -10.01
N ALA A 91 1.09 -6.91 -9.46
CA ALA A 91 2.15 -7.86 -9.84
C ALA A 91 2.03 -8.37 -11.29
N GLY A 92 0.87 -8.20 -11.91
CA GLY A 92 0.60 -8.57 -13.29
C GLY A 92 -0.83 -8.23 -13.68
N PRO A 93 -1.19 -8.42 -14.97
CA PRO A 93 -2.51 -8.09 -15.46
C PRO A 93 -3.60 -8.90 -14.77
N VAL A 94 -4.77 -8.29 -14.60
CA VAL A 94 -5.95 -8.95 -14.02
C VAL A 94 -7.16 -8.70 -14.92
N ALA A 95 -8.01 -9.71 -15.07
CA ALA A 95 -9.10 -9.66 -16.06
C ALA A 95 -10.16 -8.60 -15.75
N SER A 96 -10.35 -8.27 -14.47
CA SER A 96 -11.33 -7.30 -14.01
C SER A 96 -11.05 -6.82 -12.58
N ARG A 97 -11.70 -5.72 -12.18
CA ARG A 97 -11.66 -5.21 -10.80
C ARG A 97 -12.07 -6.24 -9.75
N ALA A 98 -13.09 -7.06 -10.05
CA ALA A 98 -13.56 -8.12 -9.15
C ALA A 98 -12.56 -9.28 -9.01
N SER A 99 -11.64 -9.44 -9.96
CA SER A 99 -10.61 -10.49 -9.95
C SER A 99 -9.31 -10.07 -9.26
N ILE A 100 -9.22 -8.82 -8.76
CA ILE A 100 -8.04 -8.35 -8.05
C ILE A 100 -7.88 -9.16 -6.75
N PRO A 101 -6.71 -9.79 -6.52
CA PRO A 101 -6.45 -10.55 -5.29
C PRO A 101 -6.05 -9.59 -4.16
N TRP A 102 -7.01 -8.79 -3.68
CA TRP A 102 -6.76 -7.70 -2.70
C TRP A 102 -5.92 -8.12 -1.50
N ALA A 103 -6.19 -9.31 -0.94
CA ALA A 103 -5.42 -9.86 0.18
C ALA A 103 -3.91 -10.00 -0.13
N CYS A 104 -3.55 -10.32 -1.37
CA CYS A 104 -2.15 -10.47 -1.78
C CYS A 104 -1.47 -9.14 -2.13
N LEU A 105 -2.24 -8.07 -2.30
CA LEU A 105 -1.68 -6.72 -2.47
C LEU A 105 -1.37 -6.07 -1.12
N PHE A 106 -1.99 -6.53 -0.03
CA PHE A 106 -1.80 -5.93 1.28
C PHE A 106 -0.38 -6.21 1.81
N PRO A 107 0.46 -5.19 2.06
CA PRO A 107 1.80 -5.41 2.58
C PRO A 107 1.75 -5.91 4.04
N PRO A 108 2.30 -7.10 4.34
CA PRO A 108 2.39 -7.59 5.71
C PRO A 108 3.07 -6.60 6.67
N TYR A 109 2.81 -6.73 7.98
CA TYR A 109 3.36 -5.79 8.97
C TYR A 109 4.86 -6.00 9.25
N ASP A 110 5.41 -7.15 8.88
CA ASP A 110 6.81 -7.54 9.02
C ASP A 110 7.65 -7.23 7.76
N VAL A 111 7.12 -6.46 6.81
CA VAL A 111 7.86 -5.98 5.63
C VAL A 111 7.93 -4.45 5.55
N THR A 112 8.83 -3.93 4.72
CA THR A 112 9.04 -2.49 4.48
C THR A 112 9.46 -2.24 3.02
N ARG A 113 9.68 -0.98 2.63
CA ARG A 113 10.13 -0.51 1.29
C ARG A 113 9.12 -0.69 0.15
N TRP A 114 7.88 -1.04 0.46
CA TRP A 114 6.78 -1.11 -0.50
C TRP A 114 6.12 0.25 -0.77
N LEU A 115 6.47 1.30 -0.02
CA LEU A 115 5.91 2.65 -0.16
C LEU A 115 7.00 3.65 -0.54
N THR A 116 6.77 4.41 -1.62
CA THR A 116 7.56 5.57 -2.00
C THR A 116 6.71 6.83 -1.90
N ILE A 117 7.28 7.91 -1.36
CA ILE A 117 6.61 9.20 -1.19
C ILE A 117 7.42 10.29 -1.88
N ASP A 118 6.78 11.04 -2.78
CA ASP A 118 7.34 12.23 -3.42
C ASP A 118 6.61 13.47 -2.87
N LEU A 119 7.31 14.22 -2.00
CA LEU A 119 6.78 15.45 -1.40
C LEU A 119 6.60 16.59 -2.39
N THR A 120 7.39 16.61 -3.47
CA THR A 120 7.36 17.69 -4.46
C THR A 120 6.18 17.50 -5.40
N LYS A 121 5.97 16.27 -5.87
CA LYS A 121 4.83 15.92 -6.72
C LYS A 121 3.55 15.68 -5.92
N LYS A 122 3.65 15.58 -4.59
CA LYS A 122 2.54 15.22 -3.71
C LYS A 122 1.92 13.90 -4.17
N SER A 123 2.75 12.87 -4.19
CA SER A 123 2.31 11.56 -4.68
C SER A 123 2.88 10.38 -3.89
N LEU A 124 2.11 9.29 -3.90
CA LEU A 124 2.47 7.99 -3.34
C LEU A 124 2.63 6.96 -4.45
N VAL A 125 3.63 6.11 -4.34
CA VAL A 125 3.72 4.86 -5.13
C VAL A 125 3.75 3.69 -4.16
N ILE A 126 2.81 2.76 -4.36
CA ILE A 126 2.60 1.59 -3.54
C ILE A 126 2.94 0.38 -4.42
N GLU A 127 4.01 -0.33 -4.06
CA GLU A 127 4.55 -1.45 -4.81
C GLU A 127 4.80 -2.64 -3.87
N PRO A 128 3.76 -3.46 -3.61
CA PRO A 128 3.88 -4.61 -2.70
C PRO A 128 4.94 -5.63 -3.15
N GLY A 129 5.17 -5.73 -4.47
CA GLY A 129 6.11 -6.69 -5.06
C GLY A 129 7.58 -6.47 -4.73
N VAL A 130 7.97 -5.28 -4.27
CA VAL A 130 9.36 -4.96 -3.88
C VAL A 130 9.56 -4.92 -2.37
N ALA A 131 8.54 -5.30 -1.60
CA ALA A 131 8.61 -5.36 -0.15
C ALA A 131 9.73 -6.31 0.31
N VAL A 132 10.46 -5.92 1.35
CA VAL A 132 11.50 -6.75 1.98
C VAL A 132 11.19 -6.95 3.46
N PRO A 133 11.64 -8.06 4.08
CA PRO A 133 11.51 -8.24 5.52
C PRO A 133 12.06 -7.04 6.30
N ASP A 134 11.29 -6.56 7.26
CA ASP A 134 11.73 -5.54 8.19
C ASP A 134 12.63 -6.19 9.25
N GLY A 135 13.91 -5.81 9.25
CA GLY A 135 14.90 -6.31 10.23
C GLY A 135 14.72 -5.75 11.64
N ARG A 136 13.70 -4.91 11.88
CA ARG A 136 13.38 -4.39 13.22
C ARG A 136 12.45 -5.36 13.96
N PRO A 137 12.72 -5.71 15.23
CA PRO A 137 11.72 -6.40 16.04
C PRO A 137 10.52 -5.47 16.24
N ARG A 138 9.39 -5.80 15.61
CA ARG A 138 8.12 -5.12 15.87
C ARG A 138 7.39 -5.91 16.95
N ASP A 139 7.61 -5.55 18.21
CA ASP A 139 6.82 -6.08 19.31
C ASP A 139 5.34 -5.72 19.06
N LYS A 140 4.54 -6.79 18.89
CA LYS A 140 3.07 -6.85 18.84
C LYS A 140 2.34 -5.51 18.71
N VAL A 141 2.14 -5.05 17.47
CA VAL A 141 1.05 -4.10 17.18
C VAL A 141 -0.26 -4.88 17.30
N VAL A 142 -0.96 -4.67 18.41
CA VAL A 142 -2.35 -5.15 18.57
C VAL A 142 -3.22 -4.25 17.69
N PRO A 143 -3.97 -4.80 16.72
CA PRO A 143 -4.88 -3.98 15.92
C PRO A 143 -5.92 -3.31 16.84
N PRO A 144 -6.35 -2.07 16.56
CA PRO A 144 -7.38 -1.41 17.35
C PRO A 144 -8.66 -2.26 17.33
N LYS A 145 -9.27 -2.39 18.51
CA LYS A 145 -10.53 -3.11 18.72
C LYS A 145 -11.71 -2.40 18.07
#